data_AF-A0A9P7E1Q0-F1
#
_entry.id   AF-A0A9P7E1Q0-F1
#
_cell.length_a   1.000
_cell.length_b   1.000
_cell.length_c   1.000
_cell.angle_alpha   90.00
_cell.angle_beta   90.00
_cell.angle_gamma   90.00
#
_symmetry.space_group_name_H-M   'P 1'
#
loop_
_entity.id
_entity.type
_entity.pdbx_description
1 polymer ?
#
loop_
_entity_poly.entity_id
_entity_poly.type
_entity_poly.pdbx_seq_one_letter_code
_entity_poly.pdbx_strand_id
1 'polypeptide(L)'
;RSFTSDPYSTSGVSGNVSARETELILKEKEFRLKSRNLEQQLATVSQKEREAAKLLEECKERLARTTIRQLEDYFTCPLCFETMACPYSLNPRQCGHTFCATCILKWFFSRLHRVCGSWHEPVDCPMCRTALFYTPDNVPRPESSFPFTPNRAADNAIRGMINTLAKEADSGNVPASSPLADWGTDGHAKKEWCRKERVGRYEMISLATSWANMHGDEFVTIKSRLEV
;
A
#
# COMPACT_ATOMS: atom_id res chain seq x y z
N ARG A 1 -26.76 37.94 -100.01
CA ARG A 1 -27.85 37.09 -99.48
C ARG A 1 -27.18 35.88 -98.84
N SER A 2 -27.24 35.55 -97.56
CA SER A 2 -27.79 36.15 -96.35
C SER A 2 -27.08 35.41 -95.21
N PHE A 3 -26.42 36.11 -94.28
CA PHE A 3 -25.87 35.52 -93.05
C PHE A 3 -26.90 35.74 -91.93
N THR A 4 -27.49 34.64 -91.45
CA THR A 4 -28.30 34.61 -90.23
C THR A 4 -27.37 34.62 -89.02
N SER A 5 -27.50 35.65 -88.19
CA SER A 5 -26.83 35.76 -86.90
C SER A 5 -27.88 35.68 -85.80
N ASP A 6 -27.82 34.61 -84.99
CA ASP A 6 -28.54 34.50 -83.73
C ASP A 6 -27.76 35.21 -82.62
N PRO A 7 -28.38 36.09 -81.82
CA PRO A 7 -27.75 36.65 -80.63
C PRO A 7 -28.03 35.75 -79.42
N TYR A 8 -26.96 35.14 -78.89
CA TYR A 8 -26.97 34.52 -77.57
C TYR A 8 -27.15 35.60 -76.49
N SER A 9 -28.31 35.57 -75.82
CA SER A 9 -28.57 36.35 -74.62
C SER A 9 -27.72 35.84 -73.46
N THR A 10 -26.79 36.67 -72.99
CA THR A 10 -26.03 36.49 -71.75
C THR A 10 -26.53 37.51 -70.73
N SER A 11 -27.69 37.23 -70.13
CA SER A 11 -28.26 38.02 -69.05
C SER A 11 -28.54 37.13 -67.85
N GLY A 12 -27.74 37.30 -66.78
CA GLY A 12 -28.10 36.84 -65.45
C GLY A 12 -27.01 36.10 -64.69
N VAL A 13 -25.99 36.80 -64.17
CA VAL A 13 -25.11 36.24 -63.11
C VAL A 13 -24.77 37.26 -61.99
N SER A 14 -24.79 38.58 -62.25
CA SER A 14 -24.28 39.58 -61.28
C SER A 14 -25.12 39.80 -60.00
N GLY A 15 -26.40 39.42 -59.96
CA GLY A 15 -27.24 39.60 -58.76
C GLY A 15 -26.96 38.61 -57.61
N ASN A 16 -26.32 37.47 -57.90
CA ASN A 16 -26.10 36.40 -56.91
C ASN A 16 -24.81 36.57 -56.08
N VAL A 17 -23.89 37.45 -56.49
CA VAL A 17 -22.57 37.57 -55.85
C VAL A 17 -22.65 38.39 -54.55
N SER A 18 -23.41 39.49 -54.53
CA SER A 18 -23.55 40.39 -53.38
C SER A 18 -24.31 39.75 -52.20
N ALA A 19 -25.35 38.96 -52.46
CA ALA A 19 -26.07 38.21 -51.43
C ALA A 19 -25.18 37.16 -50.76
N ARG A 20 -24.37 36.45 -51.56
CA ARG A 20 -23.43 35.43 -51.09
C ARG A 20 -22.30 36.04 -50.24
N GLU A 21 -21.81 37.22 -50.60
CA GLU A 21 -20.77 37.94 -49.83
C GLU A 21 -21.29 38.35 -48.44
N THR A 22 -22.52 38.86 -48.37
CA THR A 22 -23.17 39.25 -47.10
C THR A 22 -23.36 38.03 -46.18
N GLU A 23 -23.77 36.89 -46.74
CA GLU A 23 -23.93 35.63 -45.99
C GLU A 23 -22.60 35.14 -45.40
N LEU A 24 -21.50 35.25 -46.16
CA LEU A 24 -20.16 34.87 -45.70
C LEU A 24 -19.70 35.75 -44.53
N ILE A 25 -19.95 37.06 -44.57
CA ILE A 25 -19.61 37.98 -43.47
C ILE A 25 -20.39 37.64 -42.19
N LEU A 26 -21.67 37.28 -42.30
CA LEU A 26 -22.48 36.87 -41.16
C LEU A 26 -21.95 35.55 -40.55
N LYS A 27 -21.66 34.56 -41.39
CA LYS A 27 -21.04 33.30 -40.96
C LYS A 27 -19.68 33.53 -40.29
N GLU A 28 -18.85 34.41 -40.83
CA GLU A 28 -17.57 34.74 -40.21
C GLU A 28 -17.75 35.35 -38.81
N LYS A 29 -18.70 36.28 -38.63
CA LYS A 29 -19.02 36.85 -37.31
C LYS A 29 -19.51 35.78 -36.33
N GLU A 30 -20.38 34.88 -36.80
CA GLU A 30 -20.88 33.76 -36.01
C GLU A 30 -19.73 32.84 -35.57
N PHE A 31 -18.85 32.45 -36.50
CA PHE A 31 -17.68 31.64 -36.19
C PHE A 31 -16.73 32.33 -35.21
N ARG A 32 -16.49 33.63 -35.37
CA ARG A 32 -15.68 34.41 -34.41
C ARG A 32 -16.29 34.47 -33.02
N LEU A 33 -17.62 34.61 -32.92
CA LEU A 33 -18.31 34.56 -31.62
C LEU A 33 -18.20 33.16 -31.00
N LYS A 34 -18.39 32.11 -31.80
CA LYS A 34 -18.28 30.72 -31.36
C LYS A 34 -16.85 30.38 -30.92
N SER A 35 -15.82 30.83 -31.64
CA SER A 35 -14.41 30.66 -31.26
C SER A 35 -14.12 31.28 -29.89
N ARG A 36 -14.53 32.54 -29.68
CA ARG A 36 -14.36 33.22 -28.39
C ARG A 36 -15.08 32.52 -27.24
N ASN A 37 -16.29 32.01 -27.49
CA ASN A 37 -17.04 31.24 -26.49
C ASN A 37 -16.29 29.95 -26.13
N LEU A 38 -15.82 29.19 -27.13
CA LEU A 38 -15.04 27.97 -26.91
C LEU A 38 -13.72 28.24 -26.18
N GLU A 39 -13.00 29.31 -26.52
CA GLU A 39 -11.78 29.73 -25.82
C GLU A 39 -12.06 30.07 -24.35
N GLN A 40 -13.15 30.79 -24.07
CA GLN A 40 -13.57 31.10 -22.70
C GLN A 40 -13.97 29.84 -21.91
N GLN A 41 -14.68 28.91 -22.56
CA GLN A 41 -15.03 27.62 -21.97
C GLN A 41 -13.78 26.80 -21.67
N LEU A 42 -12.83 26.72 -22.60
CA LEU A 42 -11.56 26.01 -22.43
C LEU A 42 -10.75 26.59 -21.25
N ALA A 43 -10.65 27.92 -21.16
CA ALA A 43 -9.96 28.58 -20.05
C ALA A 43 -10.62 28.26 -18.70
N THR A 44 -11.95 28.25 -18.65
CA THR A 44 -12.73 27.91 -17.46
C THR A 44 -12.52 26.45 -17.04
N VAL A 45 -12.57 25.52 -18.00
CA VAL A 45 -12.34 24.09 -17.75
C VAL A 45 -10.90 23.86 -17.27
N SER A 46 -9.92 24.45 -17.94
CA SER A 46 -8.50 24.34 -17.56
C SER A 46 -8.22 24.90 -16.16
N GLN A 47 -8.90 25.97 -15.74
CA GLN A 47 -8.80 26.46 -14.37
C GLN A 47 -9.40 25.46 -13.37
N LYS A 48 -10.61 24.95 -13.64
CA LYS A 48 -11.26 23.96 -12.77
C LYS A 48 -10.46 22.67 -12.64
N GLU A 49 -9.83 22.20 -13.73
CA GLU A 49 -8.95 21.02 -13.70
C GLU A 49 -7.75 21.24 -12.79
N ARG A 50 -7.11 22.42 -12.84
CA ARG A 50 -5.99 22.77 -11.95
C ARG A 50 -6.42 22.82 -10.48
N GLU A 51 -7.57 23.42 -10.19
CA GLU A 51 -8.12 23.48 -8.84
C GLU A 51 -8.48 22.08 -8.31
N ALA A 52 -9.12 21.25 -9.14
CA ALA A 52 -9.44 19.86 -8.79
C ALA A 52 -8.19 19.02 -8.54
N ALA A 53 -7.14 19.18 -9.36
CA ALA A 53 -5.87 18.48 -9.19
C ALA A 53 -5.19 18.85 -7.86
N LYS A 54 -5.21 20.13 -7.47
CA LYS A 54 -4.69 20.59 -6.18
C LYS A 54 -5.43 19.98 -5.00
N LEU A 55 -6.77 20.01 -5.03
CA LEU A 55 -7.60 19.43 -3.97
C LEU A 55 -7.42 17.91 -3.84
N LEU A 56 -7.22 17.22 -4.96
CA LEU A 56 -6.94 15.79 -4.96
C LEU A 56 -5.62 15.48 -4.27
N GLU A 57 -4.57 16.27 -4.54
CA GLU A 57 -3.26 16.10 -3.92
C GLU A 57 -3.30 16.33 -2.40
N GLU A 58 -3.99 17.38 -1.94
CA GLU A 58 -4.20 17.65 -0.51
C GLU A 58 -4.98 16.51 0.18
N CYS A 59 -5.97 15.94 -0.51
CA CYS A 59 -6.72 14.78 -0.01
C CYS A 59 -5.84 13.54 0.13
N LYS A 60 -4.98 13.25 -0.87
CA LYS A 60 -4.03 12.12 -0.83
C LYS A 60 -3.07 12.25 0.33
N GLU A 61 -2.48 13.43 0.52
CA GLU A 61 -1.52 13.67 1.60
C GLU A 61 -2.19 13.51 2.98
N ARG A 62 -3.42 14.01 3.14
CA ARG A 62 -4.18 13.84 4.38
C ARG A 62 -4.52 12.37 4.64
N LEU A 63 -4.91 11.62 3.61
CA LEU A 63 -5.19 10.19 3.73
C LEU A 63 -3.93 9.43 4.14
N ALA A 64 -2.80 9.68 3.47
CA ALA A 64 -1.51 9.08 3.79
C ALA A 64 -1.11 9.32 5.25
N ARG A 65 -1.15 10.57 5.73
CA ARG A 65 -0.86 10.91 7.13
C ARG A 65 -1.76 10.17 8.12
N THR A 66 -3.04 10.04 7.79
CA THR A 66 -4.00 9.35 8.66
C THR A 66 -3.71 7.85 8.71
N THR A 67 -3.41 7.23 7.56
CA THR A 67 -3.05 5.81 7.48
C THR A 67 -1.75 5.51 8.22
N ILE A 68 -0.74 6.37 8.11
CA ILE A 68 0.52 6.22 8.85
C ILE A 68 0.25 6.26 10.36
N ARG A 69 -0.52 7.24 10.85
CA ARG A 69 -0.90 7.31 12.27
C ARG A 69 -1.66 6.06 12.73
N GLN A 70 -2.56 5.51 11.90
CA GLN A 70 -3.25 4.27 12.26
C GLN A 70 -2.30 3.08 12.39
N LEU A 71 -1.25 2.99 11.57
CA LEU A 71 -0.21 1.97 11.72
C LEU A 71 0.55 2.16 13.03
N GLU A 72 0.92 3.38 13.36
CA GLU A 72 1.66 3.73 14.58
C GLU A 72 0.82 3.48 15.85
N ASP A 73 -0.44 3.92 15.87
CA ASP A 73 -1.31 3.85 17.04
C ASP A 73 -1.79 2.43 17.35
N TYR A 74 -2.10 1.63 16.32
CA TYR A 74 -2.79 0.34 16.50
C TYR A 74 -1.96 -0.88 16.11
N PHE A 75 -0.92 -0.70 15.29
CA PHE A 75 -0.16 -1.82 14.71
C PHE A 75 1.33 -1.79 15.05
N THR A 76 1.72 -1.06 16.09
CA THR A 76 3.10 -1.07 16.58
C THR A 76 3.39 -2.31 17.42
N CYS A 77 4.47 -3.01 17.07
CA CYS A 77 4.99 -4.13 17.85
C CYS A 77 5.59 -3.60 19.16
N PRO A 78 5.17 -4.09 20.34
CA PRO A 78 5.69 -3.56 21.60
C PRO A 78 7.12 -4.02 21.94
N LEU A 79 7.70 -4.93 21.14
CA LEU A 79 9.08 -5.39 21.32
C LEU A 79 10.11 -4.60 20.50
N CYS A 80 9.73 -4.12 19.31
CA CYS A 80 10.63 -3.35 18.44
C CYS A 80 10.17 -1.92 18.17
N PHE A 81 8.97 -1.54 18.62
CA PHE A 81 8.37 -0.22 18.44
C PHE A 81 8.25 0.21 16.97
N GLU A 82 8.06 -0.76 16.08
CA GLU A 82 7.81 -0.52 14.65
C GLU A 82 6.50 -1.18 14.23
N THR A 83 5.97 -0.77 13.07
CA THR A 83 4.81 -1.42 12.43
C THR A 83 5.03 -2.92 12.33
N MET A 84 4.09 -3.69 12.89
CA MET A 84 4.18 -5.14 12.98
C MET A 84 4.38 -5.78 11.60
N ALA A 85 5.37 -6.66 11.52
CA ALA A 85 5.65 -7.45 10.33
C ALA A 85 5.39 -8.94 10.63
N CYS A 86 4.50 -9.56 9.85
CA CYS A 86 4.03 -10.93 10.07
C CYS A 86 3.55 -11.15 11.53
N PRO A 87 2.39 -10.59 11.92
CA PRO A 87 1.95 -10.57 13.31
C PRO A 87 1.52 -11.95 13.83
N TYR A 88 2.01 -12.33 15.00
CA TYR A 88 1.62 -13.55 15.74
C TYR A 88 1.19 -13.21 17.16
N SER A 89 0.15 -13.89 17.63
CA SER A 89 -0.24 -13.91 19.04
C SER A 89 0.28 -15.16 19.73
N LEU A 90 0.38 -15.10 21.04
CA LEU A 90 0.77 -16.24 21.86
C LEU A 90 -0.42 -17.20 22.11
N ASN A 91 -0.11 -18.50 22.21
CA ASN A 91 -1.00 -19.60 22.53
C ASN A 91 -0.64 -20.17 23.92
N PRO A 92 -1.57 -20.33 24.87
CA PRO A 92 -3.01 -20.06 24.78
C PRO A 92 -3.33 -18.57 24.70
N ARG A 93 -4.44 -18.23 24.03
CA ARG A 93 -4.94 -16.85 23.86
C ARG A 93 -5.54 -16.27 25.15
N GLN A 94 -4.90 -16.49 26.30
CA GLN A 94 -5.35 -15.93 27.56
C GLN A 94 -5.19 -14.40 27.61
N CYS A 95 -4.18 -13.87 26.90
CA CYS A 95 -3.90 -12.42 26.87
C CYS A 95 -4.05 -11.75 25.50
N GLY A 96 -4.07 -12.51 24.40
CA GLY A 96 -4.30 -11.99 23.05
C GLY A 96 -3.16 -11.14 22.42
N HIS A 97 -2.16 -10.70 23.19
CA HIS A 97 -1.08 -9.82 22.72
C HIS A 97 -0.40 -10.34 21.44
N THR A 98 -0.15 -9.42 20.51
CA THR A 98 0.40 -9.68 19.18
C THR A 98 1.73 -8.96 19.01
N PHE A 99 2.64 -9.58 18.26
CA PHE A 99 3.99 -9.10 18.02
C PHE A 99 4.43 -9.43 16.59
N CYS A 100 5.52 -8.82 16.11
CA CYS A 100 6.22 -9.35 14.93
C CYS A 100 6.66 -10.80 15.17
N ALA A 101 6.58 -11.64 14.14
CA ALA A 101 7.04 -13.03 14.17
C ALA A 101 8.48 -13.15 14.70
N THR A 102 9.42 -12.40 14.14
CA THR A 102 10.83 -12.46 14.55
C THR A 102 11.05 -11.98 15.99
N CYS A 103 10.33 -10.93 16.43
CA CYS A 103 10.45 -10.41 17.78
C CYS A 103 10.00 -11.43 18.83
N ILE A 104 8.85 -12.06 18.61
CA ILE A 104 8.33 -13.03 19.58
C ILE A 104 9.11 -14.35 19.57
N LEU A 105 9.67 -14.75 18.41
CA LEU A 105 10.62 -15.85 18.33
C LEU A 105 11.89 -15.55 19.14
N LYS A 106 12.52 -14.38 18.93
CA LYS A 106 13.70 -13.95 19.68
C LYS A 106 13.42 -13.96 21.18
N TRP A 107 12.28 -13.42 21.61
CA TRP A 107 11.86 -13.47 23.01
C TRP A 107 11.75 -14.91 23.53
N PHE A 108 10.99 -15.76 22.85
CA PHE A 108 10.73 -17.14 23.28
C PHE A 108 12.02 -17.97 23.37
N PHE A 109 12.89 -17.87 22.36
CA PHE A 109 14.17 -18.58 22.32
C PHE A 109 15.25 -17.96 23.22
N SER A 110 15.12 -16.69 23.64
CA SER A 110 16.02 -16.12 24.66
C SER A 110 15.97 -16.89 25.98
N ARG A 111 14.82 -17.49 26.30
CA ARG A 111 14.56 -18.27 27.52
C ARG A 111 14.99 -19.74 27.42
N LEU A 112 15.39 -20.20 26.22
CA LEU A 112 15.90 -21.56 26.01
C LEU A 112 17.30 -21.70 26.60
N HIS A 113 17.54 -22.76 27.37
CA HIS A 113 18.86 -23.06 27.93
C HIS A 113 19.79 -23.66 26.85
N ARG A 114 20.93 -23.00 26.59
CA ARG A 114 21.84 -23.39 25.50
C ARG A 114 22.45 -24.79 25.65
N VAL A 115 22.68 -25.26 26.87
CA VAL A 115 23.42 -26.52 27.10
C VAL A 115 22.55 -27.73 26.86
N CYS A 116 21.30 -27.71 27.33
CA CYS A 116 20.39 -28.86 27.20
C CYS A 116 19.33 -28.71 26.09
N GLY A 117 19.10 -27.50 25.58
CA GLY A 117 18.08 -27.27 24.56
C GLY A 117 16.64 -27.40 25.07
N SER A 118 16.40 -27.16 26.37
CA SER A 118 15.06 -27.15 26.98
C SER A 118 14.76 -25.81 27.67
N TRP A 119 13.47 -25.55 27.91
CA TRP A 119 12.99 -24.44 28.75
C TRP A 119 12.75 -24.95 30.17
N HIS A 120 13.56 -24.49 31.13
CA HIS A 120 13.42 -24.91 32.54
C HIS A 120 12.32 -24.14 33.30
N GLU A 121 11.84 -23.05 32.71
CA GLU A 121 10.77 -22.20 33.24
C GLU A 121 9.70 -22.00 32.15
N PRO A 122 8.42 -21.86 32.52
CA PRO A 122 7.41 -21.39 31.60
C PRO A 122 7.84 -20.08 30.95
N VAL A 123 7.67 -19.97 29.64
CA VAL A 123 7.87 -18.70 28.94
C VAL A 123 6.63 -17.85 29.15
N ASP A 124 6.81 -16.59 29.52
CA ASP A 124 5.70 -15.66 29.73
C ASP A 124 5.51 -14.70 28.55
N CYS A 125 4.29 -14.18 28.41
CA CYS A 125 4.03 -13.05 27.54
C CYS A 125 4.87 -11.83 27.95
N PRO A 126 5.64 -11.20 27.02
CA PRO A 126 6.43 -10.02 27.32
C PRO A 126 5.62 -8.83 27.85
N MET A 127 4.33 -8.75 27.48
CA MET A 127 3.47 -7.61 27.78
C MET A 127 2.79 -7.70 29.14
N CYS A 128 2.23 -8.86 29.46
CA CYS A 128 1.34 -9.02 30.62
C CYS A 128 1.76 -10.14 31.56
N ARG A 129 2.89 -10.82 31.27
CA ARG A 129 3.44 -11.91 32.07
C ARG A 129 2.51 -13.13 32.25
N THR A 130 1.44 -13.24 31.45
CA THR A 130 0.66 -14.48 31.38
C THR A 130 1.55 -15.61 30.88
N ALA A 131 1.63 -16.69 31.66
CA ALA A 131 2.41 -17.87 31.34
C ALA A 131 1.85 -18.59 30.09
N LEU A 132 2.75 -19.04 29.23
CA LEU A 132 2.42 -19.90 28.09
C LEU A 132 2.32 -21.36 28.52
N PHE A 133 1.75 -22.19 27.65
CA PHE A 133 1.77 -23.63 27.90
C PHE A 133 3.20 -24.16 27.92
N TYR A 134 3.39 -25.16 28.79
CA TYR A 134 4.65 -25.90 28.86
C TYR A 134 4.96 -26.55 27.51
N THR A 135 6.19 -26.42 27.04
CA THR A 135 6.67 -27.09 25.84
C THR A 135 7.14 -28.49 26.22
N PRO A 136 6.40 -29.57 25.88
CA PRO A 136 6.73 -30.93 26.34
C PRO A 136 8.02 -31.42 25.70
N ASP A 137 8.96 -31.99 26.46
CA ASP A 137 10.25 -32.48 25.92
C ASP A 137 10.11 -33.75 25.06
N ASN A 138 9.00 -34.49 25.20
CA ASN A 138 8.77 -35.72 24.47
C ASN A 138 8.42 -35.45 22.99
N VAL A 139 9.13 -36.14 22.11
CA VAL A 139 8.90 -36.16 20.66
C VAL A 139 8.16 -37.47 20.31
N PRO A 140 7.06 -37.44 19.53
CA PRO A 140 6.46 -36.27 18.88
C PRO A 140 5.67 -35.37 19.83
N ARG A 141 5.88 -34.05 19.73
CA ARG A 141 5.12 -33.03 20.47
C ARG A 141 3.74 -32.83 19.84
N PRO A 142 2.66 -32.69 20.63
CA PRO A 142 1.34 -32.36 20.10
C PRO A 142 1.37 -31.00 19.37
N GLU A 143 0.69 -30.88 18.23
CA GLU A 143 0.59 -29.60 17.50
C GLU A 143 0.00 -28.46 18.37
N SER A 144 -0.89 -28.82 19.30
CA SER A 144 -1.50 -27.88 20.24
C SER A 144 -0.50 -27.24 21.22
N SER A 145 0.70 -27.81 21.37
CA SER A 145 1.79 -27.24 22.17
C SER A 145 2.55 -26.12 21.46
N PHE A 146 2.28 -25.88 20.17
CA PHE A 146 2.93 -24.80 19.43
C PHE A 146 2.50 -23.43 20.02
N PRO A 147 3.45 -22.59 20.48
CA PRO A 147 3.15 -21.43 21.33
C PRO A 147 2.71 -20.20 20.54
N PHE A 148 2.63 -20.28 19.21
CA PHE A 148 2.34 -19.14 18.34
C PHE A 148 1.09 -19.39 17.50
N THR A 149 0.26 -18.38 17.33
CA THR A 149 -0.88 -18.41 16.40
C THR A 149 -0.84 -17.19 15.50
N PRO A 150 -0.92 -17.34 14.16
CA PRO A 150 -0.90 -16.20 13.26
C PRO A 150 -2.10 -15.29 13.51
N ASN A 151 -1.87 -13.98 13.61
CA ASN A 151 -2.94 -12.99 13.69
C ASN A 151 -3.28 -12.48 12.28
N ARG A 152 -4.05 -13.30 11.54
CA ARG A 152 -4.40 -13.02 10.12
C ARG A 152 -5.19 -11.73 9.94
N ALA A 153 -6.01 -11.35 10.92
CA ALA A 153 -6.77 -10.10 10.86
C ALA A 153 -5.83 -8.89 10.89
N ALA A 154 -4.88 -8.86 11.84
CA ALA A 154 -3.85 -7.82 11.88
C ALA A 154 -2.95 -7.84 10.64
N ASP A 155 -2.51 -9.02 10.17
CA ASP A 155 -1.66 -9.14 8.98
C ASP A 155 -2.34 -8.54 7.74
N ASN A 156 -3.62 -8.84 7.52
CA ASN A 156 -4.38 -8.32 6.39
C ASN A 156 -4.61 -6.80 6.50
N ALA A 157 -4.93 -6.29 7.69
CA ALA A 157 -5.12 -4.86 7.91
C ALA A 157 -3.85 -4.07 7.63
N ILE A 158 -2.71 -4.51 8.21
CA ILE A 158 -1.41 -3.87 8.02
C ILE A 158 -1.00 -3.90 6.54
N ARG A 159 -1.11 -5.04 5.87
CA ARG A 159 -0.81 -5.16 4.43
C ARG A 159 -1.65 -4.22 3.59
N GLY A 160 -2.95 -4.15 3.87
CA GLY A 160 -3.87 -3.26 3.17
C GLY A 160 -3.42 -1.81 3.27
N MET A 161 -3.19 -1.33 4.50
CA MET A 161 -2.73 0.03 4.76
C MET A 161 -1.39 0.35 4.09
N ILE A 162 -0.40 -0.53 4.21
CA ILE A 162 0.93 -0.32 3.61
C ILE A 162 0.84 -0.33 2.07
N ASN A 163 0.04 -1.21 1.47
CA ASN A 163 -0.13 -1.24 0.01
C ASN A 163 -0.85 0.01 -0.51
N THR A 164 -1.81 0.54 0.24
CA THR A 164 -2.43 1.84 -0.07
C THR A 164 -1.38 2.94 -0.01
N LEU A 165 -0.53 2.99 1.03
CA LEU A 165 0.54 3.99 1.12
C LEU A 165 1.52 3.88 -0.06
N ALA A 166 1.97 2.67 -0.41
CA ALA A 166 2.89 2.46 -1.53
C ALA A 166 2.28 2.93 -2.86
N LYS A 167 1.01 2.58 -3.12
CA LYS A 167 0.31 3.01 -4.33
C LYS A 167 0.21 4.54 -4.43
N GLU A 168 -0.13 5.21 -3.33
CA GLU A 168 -0.23 6.67 -3.34
C GLU A 168 1.15 7.32 -3.54
N ALA A 169 2.19 6.80 -2.88
CA ALA A 169 3.56 7.26 -3.02
C ALA A 169 4.08 7.15 -4.46
N ASP A 170 3.84 6.02 -5.13
CA ASP A 170 4.34 5.76 -6.48
C ASP A 170 3.52 6.50 -7.57
N SER A 171 2.28 6.92 -7.25
CA SER A 171 1.39 7.59 -8.20
C SER A 171 1.63 9.11 -8.35
N GLY A 172 2.45 9.70 -7.48
CA GLY A 172 2.67 11.15 -7.42
C GLY A 172 4.15 11.53 -7.56
N ASN A 173 4.40 12.77 -7.97
CA ASN A 173 5.69 13.44 -7.73
C ASN A 173 5.78 13.80 -6.24
N VAL A 174 5.77 12.80 -5.36
CA VAL A 174 5.83 12.99 -3.92
C VAL A 174 7.22 13.56 -3.59
N PRO A 175 7.30 14.71 -2.90
CA PRO A 175 8.58 15.24 -2.47
C PRO A 175 9.33 14.22 -1.62
N ALA A 176 10.64 14.08 -1.83
CA ALA A 176 11.48 13.15 -1.05
C ALA A 176 11.41 13.40 0.47
N SER A 177 11.02 14.60 0.90
CA SER A 177 10.84 14.96 2.31
C SER A 177 9.50 14.53 2.90
N SER A 178 8.58 13.99 2.10
CA SER A 178 7.28 13.53 2.59
C SER A 178 7.44 12.17 3.30
N PRO A 179 6.86 11.97 4.49
CA PRO A 179 6.81 10.67 5.15
C PRO A 179 6.20 9.56 4.28
N LEU A 180 5.38 9.93 3.29
CA LEU A 180 4.81 9.00 2.32
C LEU A 180 5.87 8.37 1.41
N ALA A 181 6.95 9.09 1.08
CA ALA A 181 8.00 8.61 0.20
C ALA A 181 8.70 7.36 0.76
N ASP A 182 8.89 7.28 2.08
CA ASP A 182 9.49 6.12 2.76
C ASP A 182 8.65 4.84 2.66
N TRP A 183 7.35 4.98 2.37
CA TRP A 183 6.41 3.87 2.20
C TRP A 183 6.17 3.50 0.73
N GLY A 184 6.74 4.22 -0.23
CA GLY A 184 6.74 3.86 -1.65
C GLY A 184 7.44 2.53 -1.93
N THR A 185 7.30 2.00 -3.15
CA THR A 185 7.90 0.70 -3.52
C THR A 185 9.41 0.67 -3.27
N ASP A 186 10.07 1.80 -3.53
CA ASP A 186 11.50 1.94 -3.30
C ASP A 186 11.89 2.55 -1.94
N GLY A 187 10.89 2.93 -1.14
CA GLY A 187 11.06 3.56 0.16
C GLY A 187 11.69 2.63 1.20
N HIS A 188 12.49 3.22 2.08
CA HIS A 188 13.24 2.47 3.10
C HIS A 188 12.31 1.72 4.06
N ALA A 189 11.28 2.38 4.59
CA ALA A 189 10.34 1.78 5.55
C ALA A 189 9.59 0.58 4.94
N LYS A 190 9.15 0.72 3.68
CA LYS A 190 8.49 -0.38 2.96
C LYS A 190 9.44 -1.57 2.74
N LYS A 191 10.66 -1.31 2.27
CA LYS A 191 11.67 -2.36 2.05
C LYS A 191 12.01 -3.11 3.33
N GLU A 192 12.23 -2.39 4.42
CA GLU A 192 12.55 -2.98 5.72
C GLU A 192 11.38 -3.79 6.28
N TRP A 193 10.15 -3.26 6.21
CA TRP A 193 8.95 -3.99 6.62
C TRP A 193 8.77 -5.28 5.81
N CYS A 194 8.92 -5.23 4.47
CA CYS A 194 8.84 -6.40 3.60
C CYS A 194 9.91 -7.44 3.94
N ARG A 195 11.15 -7.00 4.24
CA ARG A 195 12.23 -7.89 4.66
C ARG A 195 11.87 -8.59 5.98
N LYS A 196 11.43 -7.86 7.00
CA LYS A 196 11.00 -8.40 8.30
C LYS A 196 9.83 -9.37 8.15
N GLU A 197 8.87 -9.03 7.30
CA GLU A 197 7.69 -9.84 7.03
C GLU A 197 8.06 -11.18 6.40
N ARG A 198 8.90 -11.16 5.36
CA ARG A 198 9.38 -12.35 4.67
C ARG A 198 10.19 -13.25 5.60
N VAL A 199 11.15 -12.68 6.33
CA VAL A 199 11.98 -13.43 7.29
C VAL A 199 11.12 -14.04 8.38
N GLY A 200 10.23 -13.24 8.99
CA GLY A 200 9.35 -13.70 10.05
C GLY A 200 8.40 -14.82 9.61
N ARG A 201 7.85 -14.71 8.40
CA ARG A 201 6.99 -15.76 7.82
C ARG A 201 7.77 -17.05 7.58
N TYR A 202 8.97 -16.96 7.03
CA TYR A 202 9.83 -18.12 6.79
C TYR A 202 10.18 -18.82 8.11
N GLU A 203 10.65 -18.08 9.11
CA GLU A 203 11.03 -18.63 10.41
C GLU A 203 9.83 -19.31 11.11
N MET A 204 8.66 -18.66 11.11
CA MET A 204 7.46 -19.23 11.74
C MET A 204 6.96 -20.48 11.04
N ILE A 205 6.93 -20.49 9.70
CA ILE A 205 6.51 -21.68 8.94
C ILE A 205 7.50 -22.82 9.16
N SER A 206 8.81 -22.53 9.04
CA SER A 206 9.86 -23.54 9.26
C SER A 206 9.76 -24.15 10.65
N LEU A 207 9.56 -23.33 11.68
CA LEU A 207 9.40 -23.82 13.05
C LEU A 207 8.11 -24.63 13.21
N ALA A 208 6.98 -24.13 12.71
CA ALA A 208 5.69 -24.81 12.84
C ALA A 208 5.66 -26.18 12.15
N THR A 209 6.28 -26.29 10.96
CA THR A 209 6.32 -27.55 10.20
C THR A 209 7.18 -28.62 10.90
N SER A 210 8.26 -28.23 11.56
CA SER A 210 9.15 -29.18 12.23
C SER A 210 8.81 -29.40 13.72
N TRP A 211 7.98 -28.54 14.32
CA TRP A 211 7.75 -28.46 15.77
C TRP A 211 7.53 -29.80 16.48
N ALA A 212 6.67 -30.66 15.90
CA ALA A 212 6.34 -31.95 16.48
C ALA A 212 7.58 -32.85 16.65
N ASN A 213 8.54 -32.75 15.75
CA ASN A 213 9.69 -33.66 15.69
C ASN A 213 11.01 -33.04 16.14
N MET A 214 11.00 -31.76 16.55
CA MET A 214 12.22 -31.06 16.90
C MET A 214 12.81 -31.49 18.24
N HIS A 215 14.11 -31.71 18.24
CA HIS A 215 14.92 -31.98 19.42
C HIS A 215 15.61 -30.71 19.96
N GLY A 216 16.20 -30.81 21.16
CA GLY A 216 16.78 -29.65 21.87
C GLY A 216 17.96 -29.02 21.14
N ASP A 217 18.80 -29.80 20.46
CA ASP A 217 19.91 -29.34 19.63
C ASP A 217 19.44 -28.52 18.42
N GLU A 218 18.32 -28.90 17.81
CA GLU A 218 17.68 -28.11 16.75
C GLU A 218 17.15 -26.77 17.31
N PHE A 219 16.60 -26.75 18.52
CA PHE A 219 16.20 -25.49 19.17
C PHE A 219 17.41 -24.58 19.47
N VAL A 220 18.54 -25.15 19.88
CA VAL A 220 19.79 -24.40 20.09
C VAL A 220 20.31 -23.82 18.76
N THR A 221 20.15 -24.56 17.66
CA THR A 221 20.49 -24.08 16.31
C THR A 221 19.62 -22.88 15.92
N ILE A 222 18.31 -22.95 16.15
CA ILE A 222 17.39 -21.82 15.93
C ILE A 222 17.76 -20.63 16.81
N LYS A 223 18.00 -20.86 18.11
CA LYS A 223 18.42 -19.81 19.05
C LYS A 223 19.65 -19.06 18.52
N SER A 224 20.64 -19.79 18.03
CA SER A 224 21.87 -19.23 17.45
C SER A 224 21.59 -18.42 16.18
N ARG A 225 20.75 -18.93 15.27
CA ARG A 225 20.32 -18.21 14.05
C ARG A 225 19.55 -16.92 14.35
N LEU A 226 18.78 -16.90 15.45
CA LEU A 226 18.03 -15.73 15.90
C LEU A 226 18.90 -14.69 16.63
N GLU A 227 20.18 -15.00 16.87
CA GLU A 227 21.15 -14.14 17.57
C GLU A 227 20.72 -13.81 19.01
N VAL A 228 20.10 -14.78 19.70
CA VAL A 228 19.66 -14.68 21.11
C VAL A 228 20.16 -15.83 21.95
#